data_AF-A0A7Z0J3A6-F1
#
_entry.id   AF-A0A7Z0J3A6-F1
#
_cell.length_a   1.000
_cell.length_b   1.000
_cell.length_c   1.000
_cell.angle_alpha   90.00
_cell.angle_beta   90.00
_cell.angle_gamma   90.00
#
_symmetry.space_group_name_H-M   'P 1'
#
loop_
_entity.id
_entity.type
_entity.pdbx_description
1 polymer ?
#
loop_
_entity_poly.entity_id
_entity_poly.type
_entity_poly.pdbx_seq_one_letter_code
_entity_poly.pdbx_strand_id
1 'polypeptide(L)'
;MNSDAAHTTPEPSTTHRSIWLDSYATVSIPADTFTESAHYDTVVAGAGLTGLTTAVLLARAGHKVAVLEARSVGAVATGNTTAKLSLLQGTTLSSIRKHHSDEVLQAYVDGNQEGVSWLVRYMQEHGVPFQQRTAYTYATTESGLSAVQQEFEACQQAGLPVTWTDQTDLPFPVSGAVALADQIQFHPMDILAALAAELRERGGELIEGVRVTGATSNTAGAGGDSASSRSGHHPGTGAAASTSEGTPRASTEDDTEGSPLNPAVDSPAVDSPAIDDPAVDEPALRIETSQGQVTAGRLMLATGVPVLDRGGYFAKLKPNRSYAMTYRVPRGAGRIPKGMYLSADTPGRTLRTVPINGEELLLIGGNDHGVGRSASERAAVEDLEAWAQQHFPGAERTHVWSAQDYRAAQYVPFFGTLPRGGGRIYLATGYNKWGMSNAVAASLAISAQILGGHMAWAETLSARMVTPSDVFTGIKDNIEVGGTMVAGWVGAEVRAVPQDAPAEGEGAVGREHGKPVGVSTVDGQTCKVSAVCPHLGGILKWNDAALSWDCPLHGSRFAADGELLEGPAVTNLSRG
;
A
#
# COMPACT_ATOMS: atom_id res chain seq x y z
N MET A 1 -45.62 33.70 -8.53
CA MET A 1 -45.49 33.11 -9.88
C MET A 1 -44.16 33.53 -10.46
N ASN A 2 -43.23 32.67 -10.86
CA ASN A 2 -42.88 31.30 -10.53
C ASN A 2 -41.37 31.25 -10.81
N SER A 3 -40.52 30.86 -9.84
CA SER A 3 -39.12 30.54 -10.11
C SER A 3 -38.87 29.08 -9.72
N ASP A 4 -39.18 28.17 -10.63
CA ASP A 4 -38.73 26.78 -10.57
C ASP A 4 -37.26 26.74 -11.00
N ALA A 5 -36.36 26.95 -10.05
CA ALA A 5 -34.99 26.47 -10.18
C ALA A 5 -35.01 24.97 -9.89
N ALA A 6 -35.09 24.17 -10.95
CA ALA A 6 -34.93 22.73 -10.87
C ALA A 6 -33.55 22.41 -10.26
N HIS A 7 -33.53 22.03 -8.98
CA HIS A 7 -32.44 21.25 -8.42
C HIS A 7 -32.48 19.88 -9.09
N THR A 8 -31.74 19.72 -10.18
CA THR A 8 -31.38 18.40 -10.68
C THR A 8 -30.41 17.79 -9.68
N THR A 9 -30.92 16.91 -8.82
CA THR A 9 -30.10 15.99 -8.05
C THR A 9 -29.25 15.20 -9.04
N PRO A 10 -27.91 15.21 -8.95
CA PRO A 10 -27.10 14.38 -9.83
C PRO A 10 -27.47 12.91 -9.61
N GLU A 11 -27.70 12.19 -10.71
CA GLU A 11 -27.91 10.73 -10.72
C GLU A 11 -26.79 10.02 -9.93
N PRO A 12 -27.10 8.94 -9.18
CA PRO A 12 -26.08 8.18 -8.47
C PRO A 12 -25.03 7.68 -9.46
N SER A 13 -23.76 7.92 -9.15
CA SER A 13 -22.64 7.50 -9.99
C SER A 13 -22.66 5.97 -10.16
N THR A 14 -22.79 5.52 -11.41
CA THR A 14 -22.54 4.13 -11.82
C THR A 14 -21.05 3.83 -11.98
N THR A 15 -20.19 4.85 -11.81
CA THR A 15 -18.75 4.71 -12.02
C THR A 15 -18.08 4.16 -10.76
N HIS A 16 -17.28 3.09 -10.91
CA HIS A 16 -16.45 2.51 -9.85
C HIS A 16 -15.21 3.38 -9.56
N ARG A 17 -15.44 4.66 -9.24
CA ARG A 17 -14.39 5.65 -8.95
C ARG A 17 -14.54 6.17 -7.54
N SER A 18 -13.40 6.32 -6.85
CA SER A 18 -13.40 6.89 -5.51
C SER A 18 -13.78 8.37 -5.53
N ILE A 19 -14.45 8.82 -4.47
CA ILE A 19 -14.77 10.24 -4.27
C ILE A 19 -13.53 11.14 -4.38
N TRP A 20 -12.35 10.63 -3.98
CA TRP A 20 -11.10 11.36 -3.97
C TRP A 20 -10.53 11.61 -5.37
N LEU A 21 -10.58 10.61 -6.23
CA LEU A 21 -10.10 10.72 -7.61
C LEU A 21 -11.10 11.47 -8.47
N ASP A 22 -12.39 11.31 -8.19
CA ASP A 22 -13.45 12.03 -8.90
C ASP A 22 -13.39 13.54 -8.66
N SER A 23 -13.17 13.97 -7.41
CA SER A 23 -13.01 15.38 -7.06
C SER A 23 -11.78 16.04 -7.69
N TYR A 24 -10.77 15.25 -8.08
CA TYR A 24 -9.55 15.71 -8.75
C TYR A 24 -9.59 15.62 -10.28
N ALA A 25 -10.67 15.09 -10.85
CA ALA A 25 -10.80 14.92 -12.30
C ALA A 25 -10.73 16.26 -13.07
N THR A 26 -11.11 17.38 -12.45
CA THR A 26 -11.13 18.71 -13.07
C THR A 26 -9.99 19.64 -12.63
N VAL A 27 -9.23 19.28 -11.59
CA VAL A 27 -8.11 20.10 -11.08
C VAL A 27 -6.79 19.66 -11.72
N SER A 28 -6.58 18.35 -11.88
CA SER A 28 -5.36 17.70 -12.40
C SER A 28 -4.05 18.09 -11.71
N ILE A 29 -3.22 17.11 -11.37
CA ILE A 29 -1.86 17.36 -10.85
C ILE A 29 -0.93 17.46 -12.08
N PRO A 30 -0.18 18.56 -12.27
CA PRO A 30 0.70 18.70 -13.43
C PRO A 30 1.77 17.61 -13.47
N ALA A 31 1.97 17.02 -14.65
CA ALA A 31 3.01 16.04 -14.93
C ALA A 31 3.99 16.58 -16.00
N ASP A 32 5.23 16.13 -15.91
CA ASP A 32 6.33 16.45 -16.80
C ASP A 32 6.48 15.37 -17.89
N THR A 33 7.23 15.68 -18.94
CA THR A 33 7.41 14.79 -20.10
C THR A 33 8.58 13.83 -19.88
N PHE A 34 8.39 12.56 -20.19
CA PHE A 34 9.47 11.58 -20.16
C PHE A 34 10.60 11.93 -21.13
N THR A 35 11.84 11.90 -20.65
CA THR A 35 13.04 12.08 -21.47
C THR A 35 13.88 10.81 -21.45
N GLU A 36 13.99 10.14 -22.60
CA GLU A 36 14.82 8.94 -22.74
C GLU A 36 16.30 9.26 -22.48
N SER A 37 17.01 8.32 -21.87
CA SER A 37 18.43 8.40 -21.49
C SER A 37 18.77 9.51 -20.49
N ALA A 38 17.78 10.13 -19.84
CA ALA A 38 18.01 11.06 -18.75
C ALA A 38 18.75 10.39 -17.58
N HIS A 39 19.50 11.20 -16.84
CA HIS A 39 20.22 10.81 -15.64
C HIS A 39 19.65 11.51 -14.40
N TYR A 40 19.51 10.77 -13.30
CA TYR A 40 19.01 11.22 -12.01
C TYR A 40 19.88 10.69 -10.86
N ASP A 41 19.87 11.36 -9.71
CA ASP A 41 20.49 10.80 -8.51
C ASP A 41 19.62 9.65 -7.96
N THR A 42 18.30 9.87 -7.97
CA THR A 42 17.31 8.89 -7.54
C THR A 42 16.10 8.88 -8.48
N VAL A 43 15.73 7.69 -8.95
CA VAL A 43 14.41 7.45 -9.54
C VAL A 43 13.49 6.82 -8.50
N VAL A 44 12.25 7.29 -8.40
CA VAL A 44 11.21 6.73 -7.54
C VAL A 44 10.11 6.14 -8.44
N ALA A 45 9.86 4.84 -8.32
CA ALA A 45 8.78 4.17 -9.03
C ALA A 45 7.50 4.19 -8.18
N GLY A 46 6.47 4.88 -8.68
CA GLY A 46 5.14 5.03 -8.06
C GLY A 46 4.92 6.42 -7.44
N ALA A 47 3.84 7.09 -7.85
CA ALA A 47 3.42 8.41 -7.34
C ALA A 47 2.26 8.30 -6.33
N GLY A 48 2.36 7.34 -5.42
CA GLY A 48 1.54 7.30 -4.19
C GLY A 48 2.16 8.12 -3.07
N LEU A 49 1.55 8.08 -1.88
CA LEU A 49 2.02 8.82 -0.70
C LEU A 49 3.48 8.52 -0.35
N THR A 50 3.89 7.24 -0.36
CA THR A 50 5.28 6.83 -0.11
C THR A 50 6.24 7.44 -1.12
N GLY A 51 5.94 7.33 -2.42
CA GLY A 51 6.85 7.76 -3.48
C GLY A 51 7.04 9.27 -3.50
N LEU A 52 5.94 10.04 -3.45
CA LEU A 52 6.02 11.49 -3.43
C LEU A 52 6.67 12.04 -2.15
N THR A 53 6.40 11.44 -0.99
CA THR A 53 7.06 11.84 0.27
C THR A 53 8.58 11.62 0.18
N THR A 54 9.01 10.44 -0.27
CA THR A 54 10.44 10.15 -0.46
C THR A 54 11.08 11.09 -1.48
N ALA A 55 10.40 11.36 -2.60
CA ALA A 55 10.90 12.26 -3.64
C ALA A 55 11.11 13.69 -3.12
N VAL A 56 10.14 14.24 -2.39
CA VAL A 56 10.24 15.58 -1.77
C VAL A 56 11.39 15.63 -0.76
N LEU A 57 11.53 14.62 0.11
CA LEU A 57 12.61 14.58 1.09
C LEU A 57 14.00 14.55 0.45
N LEU A 58 14.17 13.82 -0.65
CA LEU A 58 15.44 13.77 -1.38
C LEU A 58 15.69 15.04 -2.20
N ALA A 59 14.66 15.61 -2.84
CA ALA A 59 14.77 16.88 -3.54
C ALA A 59 15.09 18.04 -2.58
N ARG A 60 14.56 18.01 -1.34
CA ARG A 60 14.96 18.94 -0.26
C ARG A 60 16.46 18.89 0.04
N ALA A 61 17.08 17.72 -0.10
CA ALA A 61 18.51 17.51 0.07
C ALA A 61 19.34 17.81 -1.20
N GLY A 62 18.72 18.33 -2.25
CA GLY A 62 19.40 18.72 -3.49
C GLY A 62 19.60 17.60 -4.50
N HIS A 63 19.03 16.40 -4.27
CA HIS A 63 19.06 15.33 -5.27
C HIS A 63 18.24 15.71 -6.50
N LYS A 64 18.73 15.37 -7.69
CA LYS A 64 17.95 15.33 -8.92
C LYS A 64 17.06 14.09 -8.92
N VAL A 65 15.76 14.28 -8.72
CA VAL A 65 14.78 13.18 -8.55
C VAL A 65 13.79 13.13 -9.71
N ALA A 66 13.49 11.93 -10.20
CA ALA A 66 12.31 11.67 -11.04
C ALA A 66 11.38 10.66 -10.37
N VAL A 67 10.09 10.99 -10.34
CA VAL A 67 9.01 10.07 -9.97
C VAL A 67 8.38 9.53 -11.25
N LEU A 68 8.40 8.21 -11.43
CA LEU A 68 7.79 7.53 -12.58
C LEU A 68 6.54 6.78 -12.11
N GLU A 69 5.37 7.23 -12.57
CA GLU A 69 4.07 6.64 -12.31
C GLU A 69 3.53 5.98 -13.56
N ALA A 70 3.10 4.72 -13.44
CA ALA A 70 2.60 3.95 -14.57
C ALA A 70 1.23 4.41 -15.05
N ARG A 71 0.44 5.01 -14.15
CA ARG A 71 -0.90 5.53 -14.39
C ARG A 71 -0.89 7.03 -14.16
N SER A 72 -1.70 7.50 -13.22
CA SER A 72 -1.69 8.86 -12.69
C SER A 72 -1.41 8.86 -11.19
N VAL A 73 -1.04 10.02 -10.65
CA VAL A 73 -0.80 10.25 -9.22
C VAL A 73 -1.94 9.69 -8.39
N GLY A 74 -1.60 8.88 -7.39
CA GLY A 74 -2.58 8.31 -6.47
C GLY A 74 -3.55 7.29 -7.07
N ALA A 75 -3.42 6.85 -8.33
CA ALA A 75 -4.43 6.04 -9.02
C ALA A 75 -4.82 4.72 -8.32
N VAL A 76 -3.95 4.18 -7.46
CA VAL A 76 -4.16 2.91 -6.73
C VAL A 76 -4.51 3.16 -5.27
N ALA A 77 -3.89 2.46 -4.31
CA ALA A 77 -4.23 2.48 -2.88
C ALA A 77 -4.42 3.89 -2.28
N THR A 78 -3.54 4.86 -2.57
CA THR A 78 -3.63 6.21 -1.97
C THR A 78 -4.89 6.97 -2.41
N GLY A 79 -5.27 6.95 -3.68
CA GLY A 79 -6.50 7.58 -4.15
C GLY A 79 -7.76 6.75 -3.88
N ASN A 80 -7.64 5.54 -3.33
CA ASN A 80 -8.76 4.64 -3.03
C ASN A 80 -8.91 4.34 -1.53
N THR A 81 -8.17 5.01 -0.66
CA THR A 81 -8.19 4.76 0.80
C THR A 81 -9.49 5.24 1.47
N THR A 82 -9.64 4.95 2.76
CA THR A 82 -10.55 5.68 3.66
C THR A 82 -9.88 6.90 4.32
N ALA A 83 -8.59 7.16 4.05
CA ALA A 83 -7.86 8.36 4.44
C ALA A 83 -7.87 8.64 5.95
N LYS A 84 -7.67 7.57 6.74
CA LYS A 84 -7.44 7.65 8.18
C LYS A 84 -5.94 7.63 8.44
N LEU A 85 -5.41 8.67 9.08
CA LEU A 85 -4.05 8.77 9.58
C LEU A 85 -4.12 8.61 11.10
N SER A 86 -3.80 7.41 11.58
CA SER A 86 -4.07 6.98 12.96
C SER A 86 -2.98 6.03 13.47
N LEU A 87 -2.74 6.09 14.78
CA LEU A 87 -1.95 5.10 15.54
C LEU A 87 -2.81 3.97 16.10
N LEU A 88 -4.12 4.20 16.26
CA LEU A 88 -5.08 3.13 16.52
C LEU A 88 -5.49 2.50 15.19
N GLN A 89 -5.01 1.28 14.96
CA GLN A 89 -4.95 0.67 13.63
C GLN A 89 -5.78 -0.62 13.53
N GLY A 90 -7.02 -0.58 14.03
CA GLY A 90 -7.88 -1.76 14.09
C GLY A 90 -7.34 -2.73 15.12
N THR A 91 -6.94 -3.94 14.71
CA THR A 91 -6.32 -4.97 15.55
C THR A 91 -4.84 -5.20 15.23
N THR A 92 -4.19 -4.21 14.62
CA THR A 92 -2.83 -4.35 14.09
C THR A 92 -1.80 -4.47 15.21
N LEU A 93 -1.91 -3.69 16.30
CA LEU A 93 -0.89 -3.69 17.35
C LEU A 93 -0.91 -5.02 18.12
N SER A 94 -2.09 -5.55 18.44
CA SER A 94 -2.23 -6.89 19.02
C SER A 94 -1.77 -7.99 18.07
N SER A 95 -1.94 -7.83 16.76
CA SER A 95 -1.44 -8.78 15.76
C SER A 95 0.10 -8.76 15.66
N ILE A 96 0.73 -7.59 15.76
CA ILE A 96 2.19 -7.45 15.85
C ILE A 96 2.70 -8.11 17.13
N ARG A 97 2.11 -7.78 18.28
CA ARG A 97 2.52 -8.30 19.60
C ARG A 97 2.40 -9.82 19.74
N LYS A 98 1.49 -10.45 18.98
CA LYS A 98 1.38 -11.93 18.92
C LYS A 98 2.58 -12.62 18.29
N HIS A 99 3.33 -11.90 17.46
CA HIS A 99 4.43 -12.46 16.69
C HIS A 99 5.79 -11.88 17.06
N HIS A 100 5.83 -10.70 17.70
CA HIS A 100 7.04 -9.95 17.97
C HIS A 100 7.16 -9.53 19.43
N SER A 101 8.36 -9.13 19.82
CA SER A 101 8.63 -8.54 21.13
C SER A 101 7.91 -7.20 21.31
N ASP A 102 7.74 -6.80 22.57
CA ASP A 102 7.22 -5.48 22.91
C ASP A 102 8.16 -4.35 22.40
N GLU A 103 9.46 -4.63 22.21
CA GLU A 103 10.41 -3.69 21.59
C GLU A 103 10.05 -3.41 20.12
N VAL A 104 9.73 -4.45 19.33
CA VAL A 104 9.29 -4.29 17.93
C VAL A 104 7.93 -3.60 17.87
N LEU A 105 7.03 -3.91 18.80
CA LEU A 105 5.76 -3.21 18.92
C LEU A 105 5.97 -1.71 19.18
N GLN A 106 6.86 -1.36 20.11
CA GLN A 106 7.19 0.03 20.41
C GLN A 106 7.82 0.73 19.20
N ALA A 107 8.81 0.12 18.56
CA ALA A 107 9.44 0.67 17.36
C ALA A 107 8.45 0.89 16.21
N TYR A 108 7.46 0.01 16.06
CA TYR A 108 6.37 0.19 15.10
C TYR A 108 5.53 1.44 15.41
N VAL A 109 5.15 1.62 16.68
CA VAL A 109 4.37 2.79 17.12
C VAL A 109 5.20 4.07 17.00
N ASP A 110 6.47 4.07 17.39
CA ASP A 110 7.36 5.22 17.31
C ASP A 110 7.53 5.71 15.86
N GLY A 111 7.78 4.80 14.92
CA GLY A 111 7.89 5.15 13.50
C GLY A 111 6.58 5.71 12.93
N ASN A 112 5.44 5.12 13.30
CA ASN A 112 4.13 5.65 12.89
C ASN A 112 3.85 7.02 13.53
N GLN A 113 4.20 7.24 14.79
CA GLN A 113 4.07 8.54 15.46
C GLN A 113 4.93 9.61 14.77
N GLU A 114 6.16 9.27 14.38
CA GLU A 114 7.02 10.19 13.63
C GLU A 114 6.43 10.52 12.25
N GLY A 115 5.95 9.52 11.51
CA GLY A 115 5.29 9.71 10.22
C GLY A 115 4.02 10.56 10.30
N VAL A 116 3.15 10.29 11.29
CA VAL A 116 1.94 11.10 11.56
C VAL A 116 2.33 12.54 11.88
N SER A 117 3.31 12.74 12.76
CA SER A 117 3.74 14.07 13.18
C SER A 117 4.33 14.87 12.02
N TRP A 118 5.14 14.22 11.18
CA TRP A 118 5.70 14.83 9.97
C TRP A 118 4.60 15.26 9.01
N LEU A 119 3.62 14.39 8.74
CA LEU A 119 2.56 14.69 7.77
C LEU A 119 1.61 15.77 8.28
N VAL A 120 1.28 15.79 9.57
CA VAL A 120 0.50 16.87 10.18
C VAL A 120 1.21 18.21 10.06
N ARG A 121 2.51 18.27 10.39
CA ARG A 121 3.30 19.48 10.23
C ARG A 121 3.36 19.92 8.76
N TYR A 122 3.57 18.97 7.84
CA TYR A 122 3.56 19.24 6.40
C TYR A 122 2.23 19.86 5.95
N MET A 123 1.10 19.29 6.37
CA MET A 123 -0.22 19.82 6.07
C MET A 123 -0.41 21.25 6.57
N GLN A 124 0.05 21.55 7.79
CA GLN A 124 -0.03 22.89 8.36
C GLN A 124 0.83 23.90 7.59
N GLU A 125 2.07 23.54 7.26
CA GLU A 125 3.02 24.39 6.54
C GLU A 125 2.54 24.70 5.10
N HIS A 126 1.92 23.73 4.44
CA HIS A 126 1.45 23.87 3.05
C HIS A 126 -0.04 24.24 2.94
N GLY A 127 -0.72 24.50 4.06
CA GLY A 127 -2.13 24.90 4.07
C GLY A 127 -3.09 23.82 3.58
N VAL A 128 -2.71 22.53 3.67
CA VAL A 128 -3.59 21.42 3.30
C VAL A 128 -4.60 21.15 4.42
N PRO A 129 -5.92 21.20 4.16
CA PRO A 129 -6.93 21.01 5.20
C PRO A 129 -6.94 19.58 5.75
N PHE A 130 -7.07 19.47 7.07
CA PHE A 130 -7.32 18.20 7.77
C PHE A 130 -8.25 18.40 8.96
N GLN A 131 -8.73 17.30 9.51
CA GLN A 131 -9.61 17.28 10.66
C GLN A 131 -9.05 16.36 11.75
N GLN A 132 -9.04 16.83 12.98
CA GLN A 132 -8.81 15.99 14.16
C GLN A 132 -10.10 15.30 14.59
N ARG A 133 -10.03 14.00 14.88
CA ARG A 133 -11.12 13.13 15.31
C ARG A 133 -10.60 12.07 16.27
N THR A 134 -11.50 11.54 17.10
CA THR A 134 -11.23 10.32 17.85
C THR A 134 -11.30 9.12 16.91
N ALA A 135 -10.28 8.27 16.92
CA ALA A 135 -10.31 6.95 16.31
C ALA A 135 -10.86 5.92 17.29
N TYR A 136 -11.62 4.96 16.78
CA TYR A 136 -12.21 3.87 17.54
C TYR A 136 -11.97 2.53 16.86
N THR A 137 -11.44 1.56 17.61
CA THR A 137 -11.55 0.13 17.28
C THR A 137 -12.68 -0.44 18.13
N TYR A 138 -13.76 -0.93 17.52
CA TYR A 138 -14.98 -1.32 18.24
C TYR A 138 -15.43 -2.75 17.93
N ALA A 139 -16.31 -3.31 18.75
CA ALA A 139 -16.95 -4.59 18.49
C ALA A 139 -18.43 -4.61 18.85
N THR A 140 -19.18 -5.45 18.13
CA THR A 140 -20.61 -5.73 18.35
C THR A 140 -20.85 -7.20 18.68
N THR A 141 -19.85 -8.07 18.47
CA THR A 141 -19.89 -9.50 18.81
C THR A 141 -18.98 -9.82 19.98
N GLU A 142 -19.23 -10.95 20.65
CA GLU A 142 -18.37 -11.45 21.73
C GLU A 142 -16.94 -11.74 21.26
N SER A 143 -16.80 -12.35 20.07
CA SER A 143 -15.48 -12.62 19.49
C SER A 143 -14.72 -11.33 19.14
N GLY A 144 -15.42 -10.33 18.61
CA GLY A 144 -14.86 -9.01 18.35
C GLY A 144 -14.45 -8.32 19.65
N LEU A 145 -15.25 -8.43 20.70
CA LEU A 145 -14.95 -7.82 22.00
C LEU A 145 -13.63 -8.33 22.58
N SER A 146 -13.37 -9.64 22.49
CA SER A 146 -12.09 -10.22 22.90
C SER A 146 -10.91 -9.67 22.09
N ALA A 147 -11.09 -9.45 20.78
CA ALA A 147 -10.06 -8.85 19.93
C ALA A 147 -9.81 -7.37 20.28
N VAL A 148 -10.85 -6.60 20.59
CA VAL A 148 -10.75 -5.20 21.05
C VAL A 148 -10.02 -5.11 22.39
N GLN A 149 -10.27 -6.03 23.32
CA GLN A 149 -9.54 -6.11 24.60
C GLN A 149 -8.05 -6.38 24.39
N GLN A 150 -7.69 -7.33 23.52
CA GLN A 150 -6.29 -7.60 23.18
C GLN A 150 -5.62 -6.37 22.53
N GLU A 151 -6.35 -5.63 21.69
CA GLU A 151 -5.84 -4.39 21.11
C GLU A 151 -5.63 -3.31 22.17
N PHE A 152 -6.54 -3.17 23.13
CA PHE A 152 -6.42 -2.23 24.24
C PHE A 152 -5.12 -2.47 25.02
N GLU A 153 -4.86 -3.72 25.40
CA GLU A 153 -3.65 -4.13 26.11
C GLU A 153 -2.38 -3.86 25.28
N ALA A 154 -2.41 -4.16 23.98
CA ALA A 154 -1.27 -3.88 23.09
C ALA A 154 -1.00 -2.37 22.94
N CYS A 155 -2.06 -1.55 22.84
CA CYS A 155 -1.93 -0.09 22.81
C CYS A 155 -1.32 0.45 24.11
N GLN A 156 -1.78 -0.03 25.27
CA GLN A 156 -1.22 0.35 26.57
C GLN A 156 0.25 -0.06 26.69
N GLN A 157 0.59 -1.27 26.24
CA GLN A 157 1.96 -1.77 26.23
C GLN A 157 2.89 -0.89 25.36
N ALA A 158 2.38 -0.36 24.26
CA ALA A 158 3.10 0.55 23.37
C ALA A 158 3.06 2.02 23.81
N GLY A 159 2.54 2.31 25.01
CA GLY A 159 2.48 3.66 25.58
C GLY A 159 1.44 4.59 24.95
N LEU A 160 0.50 4.08 24.16
CA LEU A 160 -0.54 4.92 23.56
C LEU A 160 -1.58 5.34 24.61
N PRO A 161 -2.02 6.62 24.62
CA PRO A 161 -2.99 7.14 25.57
C PRO A 161 -4.43 6.74 25.20
N VAL A 162 -4.67 5.44 25.06
CA VAL A 162 -5.98 4.90 24.71
C VAL A 162 -6.91 4.84 25.92
N THR A 163 -8.21 4.94 25.65
CA THR A 163 -9.26 4.77 26.65
C THR A 163 -10.22 3.65 26.23
N TRP A 164 -10.79 2.97 27.21
CA TRP A 164 -11.88 2.01 26.98
C TRP A 164 -13.22 2.72 27.07
N THR A 165 -14.16 2.40 26.18
CA THR A 165 -15.53 2.93 26.23
C THR A 165 -16.52 2.00 25.55
N ASP A 166 -17.79 2.04 25.97
CA ASP A 166 -18.93 1.48 25.25
C ASP A 166 -19.83 2.58 24.63
N GLN A 167 -19.50 3.85 24.91
CA GLN A 167 -20.24 5.02 24.41
C GLN A 167 -19.63 5.46 23.08
N THR A 168 -20.39 5.29 22.00
CA THR A 168 -20.02 5.76 20.66
C THR A 168 -21.16 6.57 20.05
N ASP A 169 -20.90 7.27 18.94
CA ASP A 169 -21.95 7.94 18.17
C ASP A 169 -22.43 7.14 16.96
N LEU A 170 -22.15 5.84 16.93
CA LEU A 170 -22.71 4.90 15.95
C LEU A 170 -24.21 4.71 16.20
N PRO A 171 -25.03 4.45 15.16
CA PRO A 171 -26.48 4.31 15.29
C PRO A 171 -26.92 2.95 15.84
N PHE A 172 -26.02 2.21 16.47
CA PHE A 172 -26.25 0.87 17.02
C PHE A 172 -25.39 0.65 18.27
N PRO A 173 -25.80 -0.25 19.17
CA PRO A 173 -25.04 -0.54 20.39
C PRO A 173 -23.68 -1.19 20.06
N VAL A 174 -22.68 -0.85 20.88
CA VAL A 174 -21.32 -1.37 20.80
C VAL A 174 -21.03 -2.12 22.11
N SER A 175 -20.48 -3.33 22.02
CA SER A 175 -20.12 -4.14 23.19
C SER A 175 -18.89 -3.62 23.93
N GLY A 176 -18.00 -2.93 23.20
CA GLY A 176 -16.82 -2.27 23.72
C GLY A 176 -15.96 -1.69 22.61
N ALA A 177 -15.18 -0.66 22.93
CA ALA A 177 -14.29 0.02 22.02
C ALA A 177 -13.03 0.55 22.73
N VAL A 178 -11.93 0.54 21.98
CA VAL A 178 -10.73 1.33 22.28
C VAL A 178 -10.85 2.65 21.55
N ALA A 179 -10.61 3.76 22.25
CA ALA A 179 -10.64 5.11 21.69
C ALA A 179 -9.28 5.80 21.83
N LEU A 180 -8.83 6.43 20.76
CA LEU A 180 -7.63 7.27 20.72
C LEU A 180 -7.98 8.65 20.16
N ALA A 181 -7.75 9.70 20.95
CA ALA A 181 -8.06 11.08 20.58
C ALA A 181 -7.05 11.66 19.55
N ASP A 182 -7.39 12.81 18.97
CA ASP A 182 -6.49 13.64 18.14
C ASP A 182 -5.87 12.94 16.92
N GLN A 183 -6.57 11.94 16.38
CA GLN A 183 -6.19 11.27 15.14
C GLN A 183 -6.70 12.05 13.93
N ILE A 184 -6.14 11.80 12.75
CA ILE A 184 -6.30 12.71 11.61
C ILE A 184 -7.08 12.05 10.48
N GLN A 185 -7.95 12.84 9.87
CA GLN A 185 -8.62 12.51 8.61
C GLN A 185 -8.50 13.69 7.64
N PHE A 186 -8.29 13.40 6.36
CA PHE A 186 -8.03 14.42 5.34
C PHE A 186 -8.47 13.94 3.95
N HIS A 187 -8.30 14.79 2.94
CA HIS A 187 -8.47 14.46 1.52
C HIS A 187 -7.13 14.00 0.93
N PRO A 188 -6.96 12.72 0.54
CA PRO A 188 -5.64 12.16 0.25
C PRO A 188 -4.98 12.79 -0.98
N MET A 189 -5.77 13.22 -1.97
CA MET A 189 -5.22 13.84 -3.17
C MET A 189 -4.69 15.26 -2.93
N ASP A 190 -5.17 15.97 -1.90
CA ASP A 190 -4.67 17.32 -1.57
C ASP A 190 -3.20 17.25 -1.13
N ILE A 191 -2.85 16.19 -0.41
CA ILE A 191 -1.47 15.92 -0.01
C ILE A 191 -0.61 15.55 -1.19
N LEU A 192 -1.09 14.67 -2.08
CA LEU A 192 -0.32 14.32 -3.26
C LEU A 192 -0.10 15.52 -4.18
N ALA A 193 -1.10 16.40 -4.32
CA ALA A 193 -0.98 17.64 -5.07
C ALA A 193 0.06 18.58 -4.44
N ALA A 194 0.03 18.77 -3.12
CA ALA A 194 1.02 19.58 -2.41
C ALA A 194 2.44 19.03 -2.52
N LEU A 195 2.62 17.71 -2.32
CA LEU A 195 3.92 17.04 -2.47
C LEU A 195 4.45 17.12 -3.90
N ALA A 196 3.58 16.90 -4.90
CA ALA A 196 3.95 17.01 -6.31
C ALA A 196 4.35 18.44 -6.68
N ALA A 197 3.62 19.45 -6.19
CA ALA A 197 3.96 20.85 -6.40
C ALA A 197 5.34 21.18 -5.80
N GLU A 198 5.59 20.77 -4.56
CA GLU A 198 6.89 21.02 -3.92
C GLU A 198 8.04 20.28 -4.63
N LEU A 199 7.83 19.01 -5.04
CA LEU A 199 8.83 18.25 -5.80
C LEU A 199 9.28 19.05 -7.03
N ARG A 200 8.31 19.58 -7.78
CA ARG A 200 8.56 20.34 -9.01
C ARG A 200 9.19 21.71 -8.74
N GLU A 201 8.78 22.40 -7.67
CA GLU A 201 9.44 23.65 -7.22
C GLU A 201 10.92 23.44 -6.89
N ARG A 202 11.28 22.24 -6.43
CA ARG A 202 12.67 21.84 -6.12
C ARG A 202 13.42 21.28 -7.33
N GLY A 203 12.84 21.33 -8.53
CA GLY A 203 13.46 20.86 -9.76
C GLY A 203 13.41 19.34 -9.96
N GLY A 204 12.62 18.61 -9.16
CA GLY A 204 12.30 17.22 -9.43
C GLY A 204 11.23 17.07 -10.52
N GLU A 205 11.22 15.91 -11.18
CA GLU A 205 10.29 15.61 -12.27
C GLU A 205 9.22 14.61 -11.80
N LEU A 206 7.95 14.86 -12.15
CA LEU A 206 6.84 13.93 -11.92
C LEU A 206 6.29 13.47 -13.27
N ILE A 207 6.49 12.21 -13.61
CA ILE A 207 6.17 11.68 -14.95
C ILE A 207 5.11 10.58 -14.81
N GLU A 208 3.95 10.79 -15.44
CA GLU A 208 2.84 9.84 -15.51
C GLU A 208 2.88 8.99 -16.79
N GLY A 209 2.14 7.88 -16.82
CA GLY A 209 2.10 6.96 -17.98
C GLY A 209 3.41 6.24 -18.29
N VAL A 210 4.38 6.21 -17.35
CA VAL A 210 5.68 5.55 -17.51
C VAL A 210 5.84 4.47 -16.44
N ARG A 211 5.76 3.22 -16.88
CA ARG A 211 5.90 2.06 -16.00
C ARG A 211 7.36 1.64 -15.92
N VAL A 212 7.92 1.55 -14.71
CA VAL A 212 9.21 0.85 -14.49
C VAL A 212 9.00 -0.65 -14.67
N THR A 213 9.79 -1.27 -15.53
CA THR A 213 9.70 -2.70 -15.89
C THR A 213 10.91 -3.51 -15.46
N GLY A 214 12.04 -2.86 -15.20
CA GLY A 214 13.29 -3.52 -14.87
C GLY A 214 14.35 -2.56 -14.35
N ALA A 215 15.38 -3.11 -13.71
CA ALA A 215 16.56 -2.35 -13.32
C ALA A 215 17.79 -3.27 -13.29
N THR A 216 18.91 -2.84 -13.87
CA THR A 216 20.17 -3.60 -13.87
C THR A 216 21.33 -2.72 -13.42
N SER A 217 22.29 -3.31 -12.70
CA SER A 217 23.59 -2.66 -12.45
C SER A 217 24.43 -2.81 -13.71
N ASN A 218 25.02 -1.72 -14.18
CA ASN A 218 25.80 -1.71 -15.42
C ASN A 218 27.20 -2.29 -15.17
N THR A 219 27.33 -3.56 -14.77
CA THR A 219 28.65 -4.21 -14.70
C THR A 219 29.15 -4.41 -16.13
N ALA A 220 30.03 -3.53 -16.61
CA ALA A 220 30.69 -3.69 -17.88
C ALA A 220 31.54 -4.97 -17.87
N GLY A 221 31.22 -5.87 -18.81
CA GLY A 221 32.00 -7.00 -19.32
C GLY A 221 33.20 -7.55 -18.54
N ALA A 222 33.01 -8.76 -17.98
CA ALA A 222 34.02 -9.80 -18.11
C ALA A 222 33.41 -10.90 -19.00
N GLY A 223 34.00 -11.09 -20.18
CA GLY A 223 33.56 -12.09 -21.16
C GLY A 223 33.61 -13.52 -20.61
N GLY A 224 32.67 -14.35 -21.07
CA GLY A 224 32.63 -15.77 -20.75
C GLY A 224 31.32 -16.41 -21.19
N ASP A 225 31.24 -16.71 -22.49
CA ASP A 225 30.42 -17.74 -23.14
C ASP A 225 29.11 -18.16 -22.47
N SER A 226 28.01 -17.75 -23.10
CA SER A 226 26.71 -18.41 -22.97
C SER A 226 26.78 -19.81 -23.59
N ALA A 227 27.14 -20.81 -22.79
CA ALA A 227 26.83 -22.20 -23.06
C ALA A 227 25.68 -22.65 -22.17
N SER A 228 24.53 -22.88 -22.81
CA SER A 228 23.40 -23.58 -22.26
C SER A 228 23.82 -24.87 -21.56
N SER A 229 23.39 -25.10 -20.32
CA SER A 229 23.24 -26.48 -19.85
C SER A 229 21.96 -26.64 -19.02
N ARG A 230 21.11 -27.52 -19.56
CA ARG A 230 20.01 -28.18 -18.87
C ARG A 230 20.60 -29.16 -17.86
N SER A 231 20.13 -29.15 -16.63
CA SER A 231 20.04 -30.32 -15.74
C SER A 231 19.02 -29.96 -14.64
N GLY A 232 17.99 -30.75 -14.37
CA GLY A 232 18.03 -32.18 -14.04
C GLY A 232 18.09 -32.31 -12.52
N HIS A 233 16.97 -32.05 -11.84
CA HIS A 233 16.85 -32.14 -10.38
C HIS A 233 16.45 -33.57 -9.96
N HIS A 234 17.29 -34.22 -9.16
CA HIS A 234 16.90 -35.29 -8.23
C HIS A 234 17.62 -35.08 -6.89
N PRO A 235 16.96 -35.31 -5.73
CA PRO A 235 17.45 -34.81 -4.45
C PRO A 235 18.33 -35.85 -3.73
N GLY A 236 19.41 -35.38 -3.13
CA GLY A 236 20.33 -36.15 -2.30
C GLY A 236 20.43 -35.55 -0.90
N THR A 237 20.24 -36.43 0.08
CA THR A 237 20.12 -36.25 1.53
C THR A 237 21.41 -35.86 2.26
N GLY A 238 21.26 -35.09 3.34
CA GLY A 238 21.80 -35.49 4.65
C GLY A 238 23.05 -34.79 5.19
N ALA A 239 23.01 -34.58 6.51
CA ALA A 239 24.06 -34.21 7.47
C ALA A 239 24.56 -32.75 7.46
N ALA A 240 24.96 -32.12 8.57
CA ALA A 240 24.75 -32.26 10.01
C ALA A 240 25.59 -31.10 10.58
N ALA A 241 24.97 -30.14 11.28
CA ALA A 241 25.69 -28.99 11.84
C ALA A 241 26.23 -29.32 13.24
N SER A 242 27.53 -29.11 13.45
CA SER A 242 28.17 -29.09 14.76
C SER A 242 28.24 -27.66 15.27
N THR A 243 27.69 -27.45 16.46
CA THR A 243 27.71 -26.24 17.28
C THR A 243 29.07 -26.04 17.97
N SER A 244 29.53 -24.79 18.06
CA SER A 244 30.41 -24.39 19.16
C SER A 244 30.11 -22.94 19.58
N GLU A 245 29.70 -22.82 20.84
CA GLU A 245 29.44 -21.59 21.58
C GLU A 245 30.75 -20.84 21.90
N GLY A 246 30.66 -19.52 22.02
CA GLY A 246 31.70 -18.64 22.56
C GLY A 246 31.07 -17.51 23.38
N THR A 247 31.28 -17.57 24.70
CA THR A 247 30.78 -16.69 25.76
C THR A 247 31.42 -15.28 25.72
N PRO A 248 30.72 -14.20 26.15
CA PRO A 248 31.26 -12.83 26.12
C PRO A 248 32.07 -12.46 27.37
N ARG A 249 32.94 -11.45 27.23
CA ARG A 249 33.65 -10.78 28.32
C ARG A 249 33.14 -9.34 28.46
N ALA A 250 32.94 -8.94 29.72
CA ALA A 250 32.39 -7.66 30.16
C ALA A 250 33.47 -6.73 30.73
N SER A 251 33.01 -5.55 31.19
CA SER A 251 33.61 -4.55 32.10
C SER A 251 34.41 -3.43 31.40
N THR A 252 34.33 -2.15 31.78
CA THR A 252 33.89 -1.45 33.01
C THR A 252 33.47 0.01 32.72
N GLU A 253 32.65 0.55 33.63
CA GLU A 253 32.22 1.94 33.83
C GLU A 253 33.36 2.90 34.25
N ASP A 254 33.17 4.21 34.04
CA ASP A 254 33.54 5.25 35.02
C ASP A 254 32.67 6.51 34.88
N ASP A 255 32.26 7.05 36.02
CA ASP A 255 31.34 8.17 36.25
C ASP A 255 32.09 9.51 36.30
N THR A 256 31.40 10.63 36.03
CA THR A 256 31.42 11.82 36.92
C THR A 256 30.45 12.94 36.47
N GLU A 257 29.66 13.42 37.43
CA GLU A 257 28.71 14.53 37.34
C GLU A 257 29.36 15.92 37.35
N GLY A 258 28.67 16.91 36.77
CA GLY A 258 28.92 18.34 37.02
C GLY A 258 28.17 19.30 36.09
N SER A 259 27.08 19.91 36.59
CA SER A 259 26.34 21.05 36.00
C SER A 259 26.45 22.27 36.95
N PRO A 260 25.95 23.49 36.65
CA PRO A 260 25.58 24.13 35.36
C PRO A 260 26.14 25.59 35.22
N LEU A 261 25.96 26.21 34.05
CA LEU A 261 25.53 27.61 33.80
C LEU A 261 26.15 28.23 32.52
N ASN A 262 25.26 28.68 31.64
CA ASN A 262 25.49 29.47 30.42
C ASN A 262 25.65 30.96 30.79
N PRO A 263 26.44 31.75 30.04
CA PRO A 263 25.76 32.59 29.04
C PRO A 263 26.54 32.85 27.74
N ALA A 264 25.75 33.06 26.68
CA ALA A 264 26.01 33.84 25.46
C ALA A 264 27.26 33.50 24.62
N VAL A 265 27.04 32.85 23.46
CA VAL A 265 28.03 32.72 22.39
C VAL A 265 27.42 33.24 21.07
N ASP A 266 28.05 34.28 20.54
CA ASP A 266 27.89 34.78 19.16
C ASP A 266 28.03 33.64 18.16
N SER A 267 27.12 33.57 17.18
CA SER A 267 27.14 32.58 16.12
C SER A 267 28.38 32.73 15.22
N PRO A 268 29.29 31.74 15.14
CA PRO A 268 30.19 31.66 14.01
C PRO A 268 29.44 30.98 12.85
N ALA A 269 29.66 31.48 11.63
CA ALA A 269 29.22 30.82 10.41
C ALA A 269 29.75 29.38 10.41
N VAL A 270 28.85 28.40 10.46
CA VAL A 270 29.18 26.99 10.31
C VAL A 270 29.33 26.74 8.81
N ASP A 271 30.57 26.63 8.37
CA ASP A 271 30.87 26.00 7.08
C ASP A 271 30.26 24.60 7.10
N SER A 272 29.34 24.34 6.18
CA SER A 272 28.71 23.01 6.06
C SER A 272 29.81 22.02 5.70
N PRO A 273 30.00 20.93 6.47
CA PRO A 273 30.98 19.92 6.09
C PRO A 273 30.51 19.31 4.76
N ALA A 274 31.40 19.35 3.77
CA ALA A 274 31.21 18.61 2.53
C ALA A 274 30.97 17.14 2.90
N ILE A 275 29.82 16.62 2.48
CA ILE A 275 29.53 15.19 2.55
C ILE A 275 30.55 14.52 1.63
N ASP A 276 31.43 13.69 2.19
CA ASP A 276 32.25 12.77 1.40
C ASP A 276 31.29 11.76 0.75
N ASP A 277 30.90 12.06 -0.49
CA ASP A 277 30.16 11.15 -1.35
C ASP A 277 31.07 9.93 -1.62
N PRO A 278 30.69 8.70 -1.26
CA PRO A 278 31.53 7.53 -1.50
C PRO A 278 31.80 7.39 -3.00
N ALA A 279 33.08 7.58 -3.36
CA ALA A 279 33.76 7.33 -4.63
C ALA A 279 32.88 6.96 -5.86
N VAL A 280 32.93 7.87 -6.84
CA VAL A 280 32.21 7.97 -8.12
C VAL A 280 32.51 6.87 -9.16
N ASP A 281 33.08 5.72 -8.81
CA ASP A 281 33.57 4.75 -9.82
C ASP A 281 32.72 3.48 -10.02
N GLU A 282 31.51 3.44 -9.48
CA GLU A 282 30.54 2.39 -9.80
C GLU A 282 29.46 2.89 -10.79
N PRO A 283 29.21 2.16 -11.88
CA PRO A 283 28.35 2.65 -12.94
C PRO A 283 26.87 2.66 -12.51
N ALA A 284 26.17 3.72 -12.91
CA ALA A 284 24.76 3.96 -12.57
C ALA A 284 23.85 2.76 -12.91
N LEU A 285 22.74 2.65 -12.17
CA LEU A 285 21.66 1.71 -12.50
C LEU A 285 21.06 2.09 -13.85
N ARG A 286 20.84 1.11 -14.72
CA ARG A 286 19.99 1.23 -15.90
C ARG A 286 18.58 0.83 -15.51
N ILE A 287 17.63 1.74 -15.66
CA ILE A 287 16.22 1.53 -15.32
C ILE A 287 15.44 1.43 -16.62
N GLU A 288 14.76 0.30 -16.80
CA GLU A 288 13.92 0.02 -17.96
C GLU A 288 12.49 0.47 -17.67
N THR A 289 11.89 1.12 -18.66
CA THR A 289 10.50 1.60 -18.58
C THR A 289 9.71 1.24 -19.84
N SER A 290 8.39 1.41 -19.77
CA SER A 290 7.49 1.26 -20.93
C SER A 290 7.73 2.25 -22.06
N GLN A 291 8.50 3.33 -21.85
CA GLN A 291 8.75 4.37 -22.85
C GLN A 291 10.23 4.56 -23.21
N GLY A 292 11.11 3.67 -22.74
CA GLY A 292 12.56 3.77 -22.95
C GLY A 292 13.33 3.58 -21.66
N GLN A 293 14.59 3.97 -21.64
CA GLN A 293 15.48 3.73 -20.51
C GLN A 293 15.96 5.05 -19.90
N VAL A 294 16.21 5.05 -18.58
CA VAL A 294 16.89 6.13 -17.86
C VAL A 294 18.02 5.55 -17.00
N THR A 295 18.91 6.41 -16.50
CA THR A 295 19.95 6.00 -15.56
C THR A 295 19.79 6.69 -14.22
N ALA A 296 20.14 6.00 -13.13
CA ALA A 296 20.14 6.63 -11.82
C ALA A 296 21.18 6.06 -10.87
N GLY A 297 21.63 6.87 -9.90
CA GLY A 297 22.46 6.40 -8.79
C GLY A 297 21.73 5.39 -7.90
N ARG A 298 20.41 5.59 -7.72
CA ARG A 298 19.52 4.81 -6.85
C ARG A 298 18.11 4.65 -7.46
N LEU A 299 17.41 3.60 -7.05
CA LEU A 299 16.00 3.35 -7.39
C LEU A 299 15.19 3.05 -6.12
N MET A 300 14.09 3.77 -5.92
CA MET A 300 13.12 3.48 -4.87
C MET A 300 11.87 2.83 -5.47
N LEU A 301 11.50 1.64 -4.97
CA LEU A 301 10.28 0.94 -5.36
C LEU A 301 9.16 1.21 -4.36
N ALA A 302 8.23 2.10 -4.73
CA ALA A 302 7.03 2.45 -3.98
C ALA A 302 5.75 1.99 -4.72
N THR A 303 5.77 0.74 -5.19
CA THR A 303 4.83 0.21 -6.20
C THR A 303 3.73 -0.70 -5.64
N GLY A 304 3.48 -0.68 -4.33
CA GLY A 304 2.69 -1.71 -3.68
C GLY A 304 3.55 -2.96 -3.54
N VAL A 305 3.37 -3.99 -4.37
CA VAL A 305 4.34 -5.11 -4.45
C VAL A 305 5.54 -4.66 -5.29
N PRO A 306 6.78 -4.91 -4.82
CA PRO A 306 7.96 -4.58 -5.60
C PRO A 306 7.91 -5.22 -7.00
N VAL A 307 8.00 -4.37 -8.02
CA VAL A 307 7.98 -4.78 -9.44
C VAL A 307 9.17 -5.69 -9.83
N LEU A 308 10.25 -5.64 -9.06
CA LEU A 308 11.40 -6.52 -9.23
C LEU A 308 11.24 -7.74 -8.33
N ASP A 309 11.26 -8.95 -8.91
CA ASP A 309 11.14 -10.23 -8.18
C ASP A 309 12.35 -10.61 -7.32
N ARG A 310 13.18 -9.63 -6.95
CA ARG A 310 14.34 -9.81 -6.09
C ARG A 310 13.90 -9.90 -4.63
N GLY A 311 14.56 -10.76 -3.86
CA GLY A 311 14.27 -10.94 -2.43
C GLY A 311 12.97 -11.71 -2.13
N GLY A 312 12.21 -12.14 -3.16
CA GLY A 312 11.04 -13.01 -3.00
C GLY A 312 9.86 -12.35 -2.27
N TYR A 313 9.71 -11.02 -2.33
CA TYR A 313 8.64 -10.32 -1.61
C TYR A 313 7.24 -10.70 -2.08
N PHE A 314 7.07 -11.14 -3.33
CA PHE A 314 5.80 -11.70 -3.83
C PHE A 314 5.31 -12.89 -2.98
N ALA A 315 6.21 -13.62 -2.32
CA ALA A 315 5.89 -14.75 -1.44
C ALA A 315 5.68 -14.32 0.03
N LYS A 316 6.00 -13.07 0.38
CA LYS A 316 5.92 -12.51 1.74
C LYS A 316 4.72 -11.58 1.93
N LEU A 317 3.98 -11.33 0.86
CA LEU A 317 2.87 -10.38 0.79
C LEU A 317 1.59 -11.11 0.41
N LYS A 318 0.50 -10.80 1.09
CA LYS A 318 -0.85 -11.24 0.70
C LYS A 318 -1.64 -10.08 0.13
N PRO A 319 -2.03 -10.12 -1.15
CA PRO A 319 -2.86 -9.09 -1.75
C PRO A 319 -4.31 -9.23 -1.25
N ASN A 320 -4.87 -8.13 -0.75
CA ASN A 320 -6.25 -8.06 -0.27
C ASN A 320 -6.99 -6.91 -0.92
N ARG A 321 -8.29 -7.09 -1.12
CA ARG A 321 -9.21 -6.07 -1.61
C ARG A 321 -10.30 -5.79 -0.59
N SER A 322 -10.73 -4.54 -0.57
CA SER A 322 -11.76 -4.00 0.30
C SER A 322 -12.61 -3.03 -0.48
N TYR A 323 -13.87 -2.87 -0.08
CA TYR A 323 -14.80 -1.96 -0.74
C TYR A 323 -15.05 -0.73 0.13
N ALA A 324 -15.32 0.39 -0.53
CA ALA A 324 -15.72 1.62 0.13
C ALA A 324 -16.76 2.35 -0.72
N MET A 325 -17.63 3.07 -0.02
CA MET A 325 -18.73 3.82 -0.59
C MET A 325 -18.91 5.11 0.20
N THR A 326 -19.42 6.14 -0.46
CA THR A 326 -19.89 7.35 0.22
C THR A 326 -21.39 7.51 0.06
N TYR A 327 -22.00 8.07 1.08
CA TYR A 327 -23.44 8.28 1.17
C TYR A 327 -23.77 9.71 1.57
N ARG A 328 -24.80 10.26 0.94
CA ARG A 328 -25.52 11.42 1.48
C ARG A 328 -26.59 10.89 2.43
N VAL A 329 -26.49 11.25 3.71
CA VAL A 329 -27.43 10.80 4.74
C VAL A 329 -28.51 11.88 4.95
N PRO A 330 -29.81 11.57 4.77
CA PRO A 330 -30.87 12.54 4.98
C PRO A 330 -30.88 13.07 6.41
N ARG A 331 -31.19 14.36 6.60
CA ARG A 331 -31.23 14.98 7.94
C ARG A 331 -32.17 14.28 8.94
N GLY A 332 -33.18 13.56 8.45
CA GLY A 332 -34.12 12.80 9.28
C GLY A 332 -33.70 11.35 9.61
N ALA A 333 -32.62 10.83 8.99
CA ALA A 333 -32.17 9.44 9.14
C ALA A 333 -31.24 9.19 10.34
N GLY A 334 -31.01 10.22 11.17
CA GLY A 334 -30.08 10.20 12.29
C GLY A 334 -28.84 11.06 12.08
N ARG A 335 -28.03 11.19 13.12
CA ARG A 335 -26.78 11.98 13.07
C ARG A 335 -25.66 11.13 12.49
N ILE A 336 -24.91 11.67 11.53
CA ILE A 336 -23.71 11.00 11.00
C ILE A 336 -22.65 10.90 12.12
N PRO A 337 -22.11 9.70 12.40
CA PRO A 337 -21.02 9.50 13.36
C PRO A 337 -19.83 10.38 13.01
N LYS A 338 -19.26 11.08 14.00
CA LYS A 338 -18.14 12.00 13.78
C LYS A 338 -16.79 11.33 14.02
N GLY A 339 -16.74 10.25 14.81
CA GLY A 339 -15.52 9.48 15.03
C GLY A 339 -15.04 8.72 13.78
N MET A 340 -13.79 8.28 13.81
CA MET A 340 -13.24 7.34 12.84
C MET A 340 -13.35 5.91 13.38
N TYR A 341 -14.32 5.13 12.89
CA TYR A 341 -14.62 3.81 13.44
C TYR A 341 -14.07 2.68 12.58
N LEU A 342 -13.52 1.63 13.19
CA LEU A 342 -13.18 0.37 12.54
C LEU A 342 -13.58 -0.80 13.45
N SER A 343 -14.38 -1.73 12.94
CA SER A 343 -14.79 -2.90 13.72
C SER A 343 -13.67 -3.95 13.79
N ALA A 344 -13.59 -4.65 14.92
CA ALA A 344 -12.84 -5.90 15.06
C ALA A 344 -13.67 -7.14 14.64
N ASP A 345 -14.97 -6.96 14.39
CA ASP A 345 -15.88 -8.00 13.92
C ASP A 345 -15.57 -8.45 12.48
N THR A 346 -16.09 -9.62 12.10
CA THR A 346 -16.10 -10.11 10.71
C THR A 346 -17.55 -10.23 10.22
N PRO A 347 -17.91 -9.62 9.07
CA PRO A 347 -17.05 -8.82 8.21
C PRO A 347 -16.68 -7.45 8.84
N GLY A 348 -15.49 -6.96 8.52
CA GLY A 348 -15.00 -5.67 9.00
C GLY A 348 -15.83 -4.50 8.45
N ARG A 349 -16.03 -3.45 9.26
CA ARG A 349 -16.75 -2.23 8.91
C ARG A 349 -15.95 -1.01 9.37
N THR A 350 -15.71 -0.08 8.44
CA THR A 350 -15.06 1.19 8.71
C THR A 350 -15.99 2.34 8.38
N LEU A 351 -16.05 3.34 9.27
CA LEU A 351 -16.86 4.55 9.08
C LEU A 351 -16.03 5.80 9.36
N ARG A 352 -16.31 6.88 8.62
CA ARG A 352 -15.89 8.27 8.92
C ARG A 352 -16.68 9.26 8.08
N THR A 353 -16.58 10.55 8.38
CA THR A 353 -17.15 11.60 7.52
C THR A 353 -16.19 12.06 6.43
N VAL A 354 -16.74 12.56 5.32
CA VAL A 354 -15.99 13.14 4.19
C VAL A 354 -16.57 14.52 3.87
N PRO A 355 -15.97 15.61 4.38
CA PRO A 355 -16.36 16.95 3.97
C PRO A 355 -15.84 17.22 2.54
N ILE A 356 -16.74 17.49 1.60
CA ILE A 356 -16.36 17.78 0.21
C ILE A 356 -17.43 18.64 -0.45
N ASN A 357 -17.02 19.63 -1.25
CA ASN A 357 -17.92 20.53 -2.00
C ASN A 357 -19.03 21.19 -1.15
N GLY A 358 -18.73 21.52 0.11
CA GLY A 358 -19.69 22.13 1.05
C GLY A 358 -20.70 21.15 1.66
N GLU A 359 -20.62 19.86 1.33
CA GLU A 359 -21.40 18.78 1.93
C GLU A 359 -20.54 17.95 2.87
N GLU A 360 -21.18 17.19 3.77
CA GLU A 360 -20.52 16.18 4.59
C GLU A 360 -21.16 14.82 4.30
N LEU A 361 -20.39 13.96 3.64
CA LEU A 361 -20.82 12.61 3.30
C LEU A 361 -20.39 11.62 4.39
N LEU A 362 -21.09 10.49 4.48
CA LEU A 362 -20.68 9.34 5.28
C LEU A 362 -19.91 8.37 4.38
N LEU A 363 -18.66 8.06 4.73
CA LEU A 363 -17.90 6.97 4.11
C LEU A 363 -18.09 5.70 4.93
N ILE A 364 -18.46 4.62 4.26
CA ILE A 364 -18.53 3.26 4.81
C ILE A 364 -17.62 2.37 3.96
N GLY A 365 -16.81 1.54 4.60
CA GLY A 365 -16.00 0.52 3.91
C GLY A 365 -15.96 -0.80 4.65
N GLY A 366 -15.45 -1.84 4.01
CA GLY A 366 -15.35 -3.18 4.59
C GLY A 366 -15.28 -4.29 3.56
N ASN A 367 -15.73 -5.49 3.98
CA ASN A 367 -15.80 -6.69 3.16
C ASN A 367 -14.47 -7.07 2.50
N ASP A 368 -13.48 -7.26 3.36
CA ASP A 368 -12.14 -7.62 2.96
C ASP A 368 -12.06 -9.06 2.44
N HIS A 369 -11.32 -9.27 1.35
CA HIS A 369 -11.03 -10.61 0.86
C HIS A 369 -9.68 -10.66 0.11
N GLY A 370 -9.14 -11.86 -0.08
CA GLY A 370 -7.97 -12.05 -0.94
C GLY A 370 -8.29 -11.74 -2.41
N VAL A 371 -7.37 -11.10 -3.11
CA VAL A 371 -7.51 -10.80 -4.55
C VAL A 371 -7.74 -12.09 -5.34
N GLY A 372 -8.74 -12.11 -6.23
CA GLY A 372 -9.10 -13.29 -7.02
C GLY A 372 -9.52 -14.52 -6.22
N ARG A 373 -9.85 -14.35 -4.93
CA ARG A 373 -10.26 -15.44 -4.01
C ARG A 373 -11.66 -15.24 -3.42
N SER A 374 -12.44 -14.27 -3.93
CA SER A 374 -13.86 -14.18 -3.61
C SER A 374 -14.67 -15.12 -4.50
N ALA A 375 -15.84 -15.53 -4.02
CA ALA A 375 -16.82 -16.23 -4.85
C ALA A 375 -17.61 -15.25 -5.75
N SER A 376 -17.86 -14.04 -5.24
CA SER A 376 -18.44 -12.91 -5.97
C SER A 376 -18.05 -11.63 -5.24
N GLU A 377 -17.33 -10.76 -5.95
CA GLU A 377 -17.01 -9.42 -5.47
C GLU A 377 -18.25 -8.53 -5.47
N ARG A 378 -19.18 -8.73 -6.41
CA ARG A 378 -20.46 -8.03 -6.47
C ARG A 378 -21.30 -8.29 -5.22
N ALA A 379 -21.37 -9.54 -4.76
CA ALA A 379 -22.06 -9.88 -3.52
C ALA A 379 -21.46 -9.17 -2.30
N ALA A 380 -20.13 -8.99 -2.27
CA ALA A 380 -19.47 -8.22 -1.22
C ALA A 380 -19.81 -6.72 -1.28
N VAL A 381 -19.97 -6.15 -2.48
CA VAL A 381 -20.46 -4.77 -2.66
C VAL A 381 -21.91 -4.65 -2.18
N GLU A 382 -22.79 -5.55 -2.61
CA GLU A 382 -24.21 -5.57 -2.25
C GLU A 382 -24.44 -5.75 -0.73
N ASP A 383 -23.66 -6.62 -0.08
CA ASP A 383 -23.71 -6.80 1.38
C ASP A 383 -23.31 -5.52 2.14
N LEU A 384 -22.29 -4.79 1.66
CA LEU A 384 -21.88 -3.53 2.28
C LEU A 384 -22.95 -2.45 2.12
N GLU A 385 -23.62 -2.41 0.96
CA GLU A 385 -24.73 -1.50 0.69
C GLU A 385 -25.96 -1.84 1.54
N ALA A 386 -26.32 -3.12 1.65
CA ALA A 386 -27.40 -3.58 2.52
C ALA A 386 -27.15 -3.20 3.99
N TRP A 387 -25.92 -3.40 4.47
CA TRP A 387 -25.50 -2.98 5.80
C TRP A 387 -25.64 -1.46 6.01
N ALA A 388 -25.22 -0.66 5.02
CA ALA A 388 -25.36 0.79 5.07
C ALA A 388 -26.83 1.22 5.15
N GLN A 389 -27.72 0.63 4.33
CA GLN A 389 -29.15 0.93 4.34
C GLN A 389 -29.83 0.53 5.66
N GLN A 390 -29.42 -0.59 6.27
CA GLN A 390 -29.95 -1.04 7.54
C GLN A 390 -29.68 -0.03 8.67
N HIS A 391 -28.47 0.52 8.73
CA HIS A 391 -28.04 1.40 9.82
C HIS A 391 -28.24 2.89 9.53
N PHE A 392 -28.39 3.27 8.26
CA PHE A 392 -28.67 4.63 7.82
C PHE A 392 -29.82 4.62 6.79
N PRO A 393 -31.07 4.36 7.20
CA PRO A 393 -32.20 4.25 6.29
C PRO A 393 -32.39 5.51 5.42
N GLY A 394 -32.45 5.32 4.10
CA GLY A 394 -32.58 6.41 3.14
C GLY A 394 -31.28 7.11 2.76
N ALA A 395 -30.13 6.58 3.20
CA ALA A 395 -28.82 7.03 2.73
C ALA A 395 -28.70 6.84 1.21
N GLU A 396 -28.38 7.91 0.48
CA GLU A 396 -28.23 7.87 -0.97
C GLU A 396 -26.75 7.65 -1.32
N ARG A 397 -26.43 6.54 -1.99
CA ARG A 397 -25.06 6.25 -2.43
C ARG A 397 -24.62 7.27 -3.47
N THR A 398 -23.46 7.89 -3.23
CA THR A 398 -22.86 8.83 -4.20
C THR A 398 -21.72 8.20 -4.98
N HIS A 399 -20.90 7.34 -4.35
CA HIS A 399 -19.75 6.68 -4.97
C HIS A 399 -19.58 5.26 -4.44
N VAL A 400 -18.96 4.40 -5.24
CA VAL A 400 -18.52 3.05 -4.87
C VAL A 400 -17.16 2.78 -5.51
N TRP A 401 -16.23 2.21 -4.75
CA TRP A 401 -14.92 1.83 -5.28
C TRP A 401 -14.32 0.69 -4.44
N SER A 402 -13.15 0.24 -4.89
CA SER A 402 -12.36 -0.77 -4.21
C SER A 402 -10.95 -0.27 -3.96
N ALA A 403 -10.35 -0.65 -2.84
CA ALA A 403 -8.93 -0.49 -2.58
C ALA A 403 -8.24 -1.85 -2.62
N GLN A 404 -6.99 -1.87 -3.05
CA GLN A 404 -6.10 -3.02 -2.91
C GLN A 404 -4.95 -2.65 -1.98
N ASP A 405 -4.62 -3.57 -1.07
CA ASP A 405 -3.51 -3.45 -0.13
C ASP A 405 -2.75 -4.79 -0.04
N TYR A 406 -1.51 -4.72 0.43
CA TYR A 406 -0.67 -5.90 0.61
C TYR A 406 -0.33 -6.07 2.08
N ARG A 407 -0.73 -7.21 2.63
CA ARG A 407 -0.42 -7.58 4.02
C ARG A 407 0.93 -8.28 4.09
N ALA A 408 1.85 -7.75 4.88
CA ALA A 408 3.11 -8.42 5.19
C ALA A 408 2.90 -9.63 6.11
N ALA A 409 3.74 -10.64 5.94
CA ALA A 409 3.84 -11.72 6.90
C ALA A 409 4.14 -11.16 8.30
N GLN A 410 3.32 -11.51 9.28
CA GLN A 410 3.48 -11.10 10.68
C GLN A 410 3.31 -9.57 10.93
N TYR A 411 2.57 -8.86 10.07
CA TYR A 411 2.03 -7.50 10.32
C TYR A 411 3.02 -6.33 10.48
N VAL A 412 4.32 -6.52 10.19
CA VAL A 412 5.31 -5.44 10.15
C VAL A 412 5.66 -5.13 8.69
N PRO A 413 5.62 -3.86 8.24
CA PRO A 413 5.97 -3.48 6.87
C PRO A 413 7.42 -3.79 6.51
N PHE A 414 7.70 -3.93 5.21
CA PHE A 414 9.06 -4.05 4.70
C PHE A 414 9.47 -2.71 4.09
N PHE A 415 10.57 -2.14 4.57
CA PHE A 415 11.17 -0.94 3.98
C PHE A 415 12.69 -0.94 4.15
N GLY A 416 13.42 -0.40 3.18
CA GLY A 416 14.90 -0.37 3.19
C GLY A 416 15.51 -0.93 1.91
N THR A 417 16.74 -1.44 1.98
CA THR A 417 17.46 -1.94 0.81
C THR A 417 16.89 -3.27 0.31
N LEU A 418 16.69 -3.36 -1.00
CA LEU A 418 16.25 -4.58 -1.69
C LEU A 418 17.42 -5.58 -1.73
N PRO A 419 17.26 -6.81 -1.22
CA PRO A 419 18.26 -7.86 -1.37
C PRO A 419 18.55 -8.13 -2.85
N ARG A 420 19.82 -8.33 -3.20
CA ARG A 420 20.30 -8.42 -4.60
C ARG A 420 20.03 -7.13 -5.41
N GLY A 421 19.88 -5.99 -4.73
CA GLY A 421 19.75 -4.66 -5.31
C GLY A 421 21.07 -3.88 -5.40
N GLY A 422 22.21 -4.50 -5.07
CA GLY A 422 23.53 -3.86 -5.09
C GLY A 422 23.66 -2.68 -4.12
N GLY A 423 22.85 -2.63 -3.05
CA GLY A 423 22.80 -1.50 -2.13
C GLY A 423 22.19 -0.21 -2.68
N ARG A 424 21.72 -0.22 -3.94
CA ARG A 424 21.23 0.98 -4.65
C ARG A 424 19.73 0.96 -4.93
N ILE A 425 19.08 -0.19 -4.75
CA ILE A 425 17.64 -0.34 -4.90
C ILE A 425 17.01 -0.45 -3.52
N TYR A 426 16.00 0.39 -3.27
CA TYR A 426 15.23 0.45 -2.04
C TYR A 426 13.78 0.05 -2.33
N LEU A 427 13.04 -0.37 -1.31
CA LEU A 427 11.63 -0.68 -1.42
C LEU A 427 10.89 -0.21 -0.17
N ALA A 428 9.59 0.03 -0.30
CA ALA A 428 8.67 0.05 0.83
C ALA A 428 7.32 -0.55 0.46
N THR A 429 6.84 -1.51 1.26
CA THR A 429 5.65 -2.33 0.96
C THR A 429 5.07 -2.96 2.23
N GLY A 430 3.91 -3.61 2.10
CA GLY A 430 3.38 -4.47 3.15
C GLY A 430 2.72 -3.71 4.30
N TYR A 431 2.05 -2.59 4.02
CA TYR A 431 1.53 -1.67 5.04
C TYR A 431 0.29 -2.14 5.79
N ASN A 432 -0.26 -3.32 5.47
CA ASN A 432 -1.37 -3.93 6.21
C ASN A 432 -2.59 -3.00 6.34
N LYS A 433 -2.92 -2.27 5.27
CA LYS A 433 -3.97 -1.24 5.12
C LYS A 433 -3.68 0.10 5.77
N TRP A 434 -2.61 0.20 6.56
CA TRP A 434 -2.23 1.42 7.28
C TRP A 434 -1.17 2.24 6.54
N GLY A 435 -1.30 2.29 5.21
CA GLY A 435 -0.40 3.03 4.35
C GLY A 435 -0.37 4.54 4.62
N MET A 436 -1.43 5.15 5.17
CA MET A 436 -1.42 6.58 5.47
C MET A 436 -0.38 6.95 6.54
N SER A 437 -0.21 6.11 7.56
CA SER A 437 0.78 6.31 8.63
C SER A 437 2.13 5.69 8.25
N ASN A 438 2.13 4.43 7.78
CA ASN A 438 3.37 3.70 7.48
C ASN A 438 4.12 4.21 6.23
N ALA A 439 3.42 4.82 5.25
CA ALA A 439 4.09 5.36 4.06
C ALA A 439 5.11 6.43 4.43
N VAL A 440 4.69 7.40 5.24
CA VAL A 440 5.55 8.53 5.64
C VAL A 440 6.66 8.03 6.54
N ALA A 441 6.37 7.15 7.50
CA ALA A 441 7.40 6.51 8.33
C ALA A 441 8.48 5.83 7.46
N ALA A 442 8.08 4.96 6.53
CA ALA A 442 9.00 4.28 5.63
C ALA A 442 9.79 5.26 4.75
N SER A 443 9.16 6.33 4.26
CA SER A 443 9.83 7.38 3.49
C SER A 443 10.89 8.11 4.31
N LEU A 444 10.59 8.45 5.57
CA LEU A 444 11.54 9.08 6.50
C LEU A 444 12.76 8.17 6.73
N ALA A 445 12.54 6.90 7.05
CA ALA A 445 13.62 5.94 7.27
C ALA A 445 14.50 5.73 6.04
N ILE A 446 13.90 5.56 4.86
CA ILE A 446 14.63 5.35 3.61
C ILE A 446 15.41 6.61 3.20
N SER A 447 14.78 7.78 3.29
CA SER A 447 15.46 9.04 2.98
C SER A 447 16.61 9.30 3.95
N ALA A 448 16.43 9.04 5.25
CA ALA A 448 17.52 9.11 6.23
C ALA A 448 18.67 8.16 5.83
N GLN A 449 18.37 6.90 5.52
CA GLN A 449 19.36 5.92 5.10
C GLN A 449 20.13 6.36 3.84
N ILE A 450 19.43 6.92 2.84
CA ILE A 450 20.05 7.41 1.60
C ILE A 450 20.99 8.59 1.87
N LEU A 451 20.61 9.46 2.82
CA LEU A 451 21.35 10.66 3.20
C LEU A 451 22.39 10.42 4.32
N GLY A 452 22.66 9.16 4.67
CA GLY A 452 23.66 8.79 5.68
C GLY A 452 23.22 8.90 7.15
N GLY A 453 21.94 9.16 7.40
CA GLY A 453 21.33 9.15 8.72
C GLY A 453 20.75 7.78 9.13
N HIS A 454 20.28 7.70 10.38
CA HIS A 454 19.66 6.51 10.96
C HIS A 454 18.50 6.89 11.89
N MET A 455 17.56 5.97 12.07
CA MET A 455 16.42 6.10 12.98
C MET A 455 16.37 4.83 13.83
N ALA A 456 16.44 4.97 15.15
CA ALA A 456 16.53 3.83 16.07
C ALA A 456 15.37 2.84 15.87
N TRP A 457 14.13 3.34 15.75
CA TRP A 457 12.97 2.50 15.49
C TRP A 457 13.07 1.77 14.14
N ALA A 458 13.66 2.38 13.12
CA ALA A 458 13.82 1.78 11.80
C ALA A 458 14.87 0.65 11.82
N GLU A 459 15.93 0.80 12.61
CA GLU A 459 16.93 -0.25 12.84
C GLU A 459 16.31 -1.47 13.53
N THR A 460 15.51 -1.25 14.57
CA THR A 460 14.76 -2.33 15.25
C THR A 460 13.86 -3.09 14.28
N LEU A 461 13.10 -2.39 13.43
CA LEU A 461 12.21 -3.04 12.46
C LEU A 461 12.99 -3.74 11.32
N SER A 462 14.11 -3.18 10.88
CA SER A 462 14.90 -3.71 9.76
C SER A 462 15.83 -4.85 10.12
N ALA A 463 16.33 -4.93 11.36
CA ALA A 463 17.16 -6.05 11.85
C ALA A 463 16.50 -7.41 11.64
N ARG A 464 15.17 -7.43 11.62
CA ARG A 464 14.37 -8.63 11.40
C ARG A 464 14.39 -9.11 9.94
N MET A 465 14.51 -8.21 8.97
CA MET A 465 14.61 -8.59 7.54
C MET A 465 15.83 -9.48 7.24
N VAL A 466 16.80 -9.53 8.15
CA VAL A 466 18.02 -10.33 8.07
C VAL A 466 17.87 -11.72 8.70
N THR A 467 16.81 -11.99 9.47
CA THR A 467 16.68 -13.27 10.19
C THR A 467 16.05 -14.39 9.33
N PRO A 468 16.65 -15.61 9.29
CA PRO A 468 16.14 -16.75 8.51
C PRO A 468 14.76 -17.29 8.95
N SER A 469 14.30 -16.95 10.16
CA SER A 469 13.02 -17.42 10.72
C SER A 469 11.81 -16.90 9.93
N ASP A 470 11.89 -15.73 9.30
CA ASP A 470 10.84 -15.20 8.44
C ASP A 470 10.66 -16.00 7.13
N VAL A 471 11.66 -16.81 6.76
CA VAL A 471 11.54 -17.76 5.63
C VAL A 471 10.62 -18.92 6.00
N PHE A 472 10.55 -19.32 7.27
CA PHE A 472 9.76 -20.47 7.73
C PHE A 472 8.28 -20.16 7.94
N THR A 473 7.91 -18.95 8.41
CA THR A 473 6.51 -18.51 8.49
C THR A 473 5.88 -18.29 7.12
N GLY A 474 6.70 -17.96 6.10
CA GLY A 474 6.28 -17.93 4.70
C GLY A 474 5.85 -19.30 4.15
N ILE A 475 6.19 -20.42 4.79
CA ILE A 475 5.83 -21.76 4.30
C ILE A 475 4.31 -21.98 4.32
N LYS A 476 3.60 -21.59 5.38
CA LYS A 476 2.13 -21.76 5.45
C LYS A 476 1.40 -20.89 4.43
N ASP A 477 1.88 -19.68 4.22
CA ASP A 477 1.26 -18.74 3.28
C ASP A 477 1.58 -19.10 1.82
N ASN A 478 2.78 -19.61 1.55
CA ASN A 478 3.14 -20.17 0.24
C ASN A 478 2.41 -21.48 -0.07
N ILE A 479 1.99 -22.26 0.93
CA ILE A 479 1.13 -23.44 0.69
C ILE A 479 -0.22 -23.01 0.11
N GLU A 480 -0.79 -21.89 0.58
CA GLU A 480 -2.05 -21.36 0.04
C GLU A 480 -1.87 -20.88 -1.42
N VAL A 481 -0.77 -20.15 -1.70
CA VAL A 481 -0.41 -19.69 -3.06
C VAL A 481 -0.14 -20.89 -3.98
N GLY A 482 0.68 -21.86 -3.56
CA GLY A 482 1.00 -23.06 -4.32
C GLY A 482 -0.22 -23.96 -4.56
N GLY A 483 -1.08 -24.14 -3.56
CA GLY A 483 -2.35 -24.84 -3.70
C GLY A 483 -3.30 -24.14 -4.67
N THR A 484 -3.39 -22.80 -4.59
CA THR A 484 -4.19 -21.99 -5.52
C THR A 484 -3.67 -22.09 -6.96
N MET A 485 -2.35 -22.07 -7.14
CA MET A 485 -1.72 -22.26 -8.46
C MET A 485 -2.10 -23.61 -9.06
N VAL A 486 -1.90 -24.71 -8.31
CA VAL A 486 -2.24 -26.07 -8.77
C VAL A 486 -3.73 -26.20 -9.08
N ALA A 487 -4.61 -25.77 -8.16
CA ALA A 487 -6.05 -25.83 -8.36
C ALA A 487 -6.51 -24.99 -9.56
N GLY A 488 -5.90 -23.81 -9.77
CA GLY A 488 -6.17 -22.95 -10.91
C GLY A 488 -5.83 -23.62 -12.25
N TRP A 489 -4.62 -24.21 -12.36
CA TRP A 489 -4.20 -24.92 -13.57
C TRP A 489 -5.06 -26.16 -13.83
N VAL A 490 -5.35 -26.98 -12.82
CA VAL A 490 -6.26 -28.13 -12.96
C VAL A 490 -7.65 -27.67 -13.44
N GLY A 491 -8.21 -26.62 -12.83
CA GLY A 491 -9.52 -26.10 -13.21
C GLY A 491 -9.56 -25.57 -14.65
N ALA A 492 -8.51 -24.86 -15.08
CA ALA A 492 -8.39 -24.32 -16.44
C ALA A 492 -8.28 -25.44 -17.49
N GLU A 493 -7.64 -26.56 -17.16
CA GLU A 493 -7.44 -27.69 -18.07
C GLU A 493 -8.70 -28.57 -18.25
N VAL A 494 -9.61 -28.58 -17.27
CA VAL A 494 -10.78 -29.48 -17.26
C VAL A 494 -11.96 -28.92 -18.06
N ARG A 495 -12.08 -27.59 -18.20
CA ARG A 495 -13.23 -26.95 -18.85
C ARG A 495 -12.83 -26.34 -20.18
N ALA A 496 -13.55 -26.68 -21.25
CA ALA A 496 -13.45 -25.92 -22.50
C ALA A 496 -13.93 -24.49 -22.28
N VAL A 497 -13.35 -23.53 -23.00
CA VAL A 497 -13.91 -22.17 -23.07
C VAL A 497 -15.36 -22.25 -23.55
N PRO A 498 -16.31 -21.49 -22.96
CA PRO A 498 -17.69 -21.42 -23.44
C PRO A 498 -17.75 -21.15 -24.95
N GLN A 499 -18.62 -21.88 -25.66
CA GLN A 499 -18.81 -21.66 -27.11
C GLN A 499 -19.58 -20.36 -27.38
N ASP A 500 -20.57 -20.08 -26.52
CA ASP A 500 -21.33 -18.83 -26.55
C ASP A 500 -20.56 -17.74 -25.80
N ALA A 501 -20.75 -16.49 -26.24
CA ALA A 501 -20.22 -15.34 -25.53
C ALA A 501 -20.81 -15.27 -24.11
N PRO A 502 -20.00 -14.95 -23.08
CA PRO A 502 -20.50 -14.66 -21.74
C PRO A 502 -21.55 -13.54 -21.79
N ALA A 503 -22.47 -13.54 -20.83
CA ALA A 503 -23.41 -12.44 -20.68
C ALA A 503 -22.67 -11.13 -20.33
N GLU A 504 -23.35 -10.00 -20.52
CA GLU A 504 -22.81 -8.68 -20.18
C GLU A 504 -22.37 -8.61 -18.70
N GLY A 505 -21.13 -8.19 -18.46
CA GLY A 505 -20.51 -8.13 -17.15
C GLY A 505 -19.95 -9.47 -16.62
N GLU A 506 -20.03 -10.54 -17.40
CA GLU A 506 -19.54 -11.87 -17.02
C GLU A 506 -18.21 -12.22 -17.70
N GLY A 507 -17.46 -13.11 -17.04
CA GLY A 507 -16.22 -13.67 -17.57
C GLY A 507 -15.96 -15.08 -17.07
N ALA A 508 -15.32 -15.88 -17.90
CA ALA A 508 -15.00 -17.27 -17.63
C ALA A 508 -13.58 -17.62 -18.09
N VAL A 509 -12.93 -18.52 -17.36
CA VAL A 509 -11.67 -19.15 -17.76
C VAL A 509 -11.94 -20.57 -18.23
N GLY A 510 -11.34 -20.94 -19.35
CA GLY A 510 -11.34 -22.31 -19.86
C GLY A 510 -10.12 -22.59 -20.73
N ARG A 511 -10.15 -23.72 -21.43
CA ARG A 511 -9.09 -24.18 -22.34
C ARG A 511 -9.50 -24.02 -23.81
N GLU A 512 -8.62 -23.42 -24.59
CA GLU A 512 -8.72 -23.31 -26.05
C GLU A 512 -7.34 -23.64 -26.66
N HIS A 513 -7.30 -24.55 -27.64
CA HIS A 513 -6.04 -25.04 -28.26
C HIS A 513 -4.92 -25.46 -27.28
N GLY A 514 -5.28 -26.01 -26.11
CA GLY A 514 -4.31 -26.45 -25.11
C GLY A 514 -3.72 -25.33 -24.25
N LYS A 515 -4.33 -24.14 -24.25
CA LYS A 515 -3.90 -22.99 -23.44
C LYS A 515 -5.07 -22.46 -22.59
N PRO A 516 -4.82 -22.00 -21.36
CA PRO A 516 -5.81 -21.27 -20.57
C PRO A 516 -6.16 -19.91 -21.22
N VAL A 517 -7.45 -19.71 -21.49
CA VAL A 517 -8.01 -18.49 -22.08
C VAL A 517 -9.12 -17.95 -21.19
N GLY A 518 -9.10 -16.64 -20.96
CA GLY A 518 -10.17 -15.89 -20.33
C GLY A 518 -11.04 -15.24 -21.40
N VAL A 519 -12.35 -15.38 -21.27
CA VAL A 519 -13.33 -14.72 -22.14
C VAL A 519 -14.28 -13.92 -21.26
N SER A 520 -14.52 -12.67 -21.60
CA SER A 520 -15.48 -11.80 -20.89
C SER A 520 -16.23 -10.91 -21.86
N THR A 521 -17.42 -10.45 -21.46
CA THR A 521 -18.21 -9.48 -22.22
C THR A 521 -18.43 -8.24 -21.36
N VAL A 522 -17.96 -7.08 -21.83
CA VAL A 522 -18.13 -5.77 -21.17
C VAL A 522 -18.47 -4.72 -22.21
N ASP A 523 -19.46 -3.88 -21.93
CA ASP A 523 -19.98 -2.84 -22.83
C ASP A 523 -20.38 -3.39 -24.21
N GLY A 524 -20.94 -4.60 -24.23
CA GLY A 524 -21.31 -5.31 -25.46
C GLY A 524 -20.13 -5.85 -26.27
N GLN A 525 -18.89 -5.71 -25.79
CA GLN A 525 -17.69 -6.23 -26.43
C GLN A 525 -17.20 -7.50 -25.72
N THR A 526 -17.12 -8.60 -26.48
CA THR A 526 -16.49 -9.84 -26.00
C THR A 526 -14.99 -9.85 -26.28
N CYS A 527 -14.20 -9.97 -25.22
CA CYS A 527 -12.74 -10.02 -25.27
C CYS A 527 -12.23 -11.44 -24.97
N LYS A 528 -11.18 -11.87 -25.69
CA LYS A 528 -10.42 -13.09 -25.39
C LYS A 528 -8.97 -12.75 -25.04
N VAL A 529 -8.49 -13.24 -23.92
CA VAL A 529 -7.14 -13.00 -23.42
C VAL A 529 -6.51 -14.26 -22.84
N SER A 530 -5.18 -14.29 -22.70
CA SER A 530 -4.50 -15.29 -21.88
C SER A 530 -5.05 -15.27 -20.46
N ALA A 531 -5.49 -16.42 -19.93
CA ALA A 531 -5.83 -16.54 -18.52
C ALA A 531 -4.60 -16.75 -17.61
N VAL A 532 -3.40 -16.73 -18.17
CA VAL A 532 -2.14 -16.89 -17.44
C VAL A 532 -1.53 -15.52 -17.16
N CYS A 533 -1.39 -15.17 -15.88
CA CYS A 533 -0.73 -13.95 -15.44
C CYS A 533 0.74 -13.92 -15.90
N PRO A 534 1.20 -12.84 -16.58
CA PRO A 534 2.56 -12.74 -17.09
C PRO A 534 3.63 -12.52 -16.00
N HIS A 535 3.23 -12.30 -14.75
CA HIS A 535 4.16 -12.19 -13.63
C HIS A 535 4.82 -13.53 -13.30
N LEU A 536 4.06 -14.47 -12.70
CA LEU A 536 4.57 -15.78 -12.28
C LEU A 536 3.60 -16.93 -12.62
N GLY A 537 2.79 -16.76 -13.67
CA GLY A 537 2.01 -17.87 -14.25
C GLY A 537 0.74 -18.26 -13.47
N GLY A 538 0.23 -17.40 -12.60
CA GLY A 538 -1.04 -17.63 -11.90
C GLY A 538 -2.24 -17.59 -12.84
N ILE A 539 -3.18 -18.52 -12.69
CA ILE A 539 -4.44 -18.52 -13.45
C ILE A 539 -5.37 -17.44 -12.91
N LEU A 540 -5.79 -16.52 -13.77
CA LEU A 540 -6.62 -15.39 -13.43
C LEU A 540 -8.05 -15.81 -13.06
N LYS A 541 -8.74 -14.93 -12.33
CA LYS A 541 -10.17 -15.05 -11.99
C LYS A 541 -10.90 -13.80 -12.44
N TRP A 542 -12.14 -13.96 -12.91
CA TRP A 542 -13.00 -12.83 -13.23
C TRP A 542 -13.47 -12.17 -11.94
N ASN A 543 -13.31 -10.86 -11.85
CA ASN A 543 -13.85 -10.02 -10.79
C ASN A 543 -15.15 -9.40 -11.30
N ASP A 544 -16.28 -9.86 -10.77
CA ASP A 544 -17.60 -9.49 -11.26
C ASP A 544 -18.06 -8.10 -10.80
N ALA A 545 -17.42 -7.49 -9.80
CA ALA A 545 -17.70 -6.10 -9.41
C ALA A 545 -16.90 -5.10 -10.25
N ALA A 546 -15.62 -5.36 -10.45
CA ALA A 546 -14.71 -4.43 -11.12
C ALA A 546 -14.56 -4.70 -12.63
N LEU A 547 -15.19 -5.76 -13.14
CA LEU A 547 -15.12 -6.21 -14.54
C LEU A 547 -13.66 -6.37 -15.02
N SER A 548 -12.87 -7.05 -14.19
CA SER A 548 -11.42 -7.19 -14.36
C SER A 548 -10.97 -8.64 -14.18
N TRP A 549 -9.77 -8.95 -14.68
CA TRP A 549 -9.08 -10.20 -14.39
C TRP A 549 -8.11 -10.02 -13.24
N ASP A 550 -8.30 -10.76 -12.16
CA ASP A 550 -7.50 -10.67 -10.95
C ASP A 550 -6.62 -11.93 -10.79
N CYS A 551 -5.33 -11.74 -10.54
CA CYS A 551 -4.40 -12.82 -10.26
C CYS A 551 -4.46 -13.20 -8.78
N PRO A 552 -4.88 -14.44 -8.44
CA PRO A 552 -5.07 -14.83 -7.05
C PRO A 552 -3.76 -15.13 -6.30
N LEU A 553 -2.61 -15.05 -6.97
CA LEU A 553 -1.31 -15.33 -6.36
C LEU A 553 -0.71 -14.06 -5.75
N HIS A 554 -0.40 -13.07 -6.58
CA HIS A 554 0.35 -11.87 -6.18
C HIS A 554 -0.42 -10.57 -6.39
N GLY A 555 -1.68 -10.64 -6.84
CA GLY A 555 -2.58 -9.49 -6.88
C GLY A 555 -2.48 -8.60 -8.12
N SER A 556 -1.82 -9.06 -9.20
CA SER A 556 -1.88 -8.35 -10.48
C SER A 556 -3.31 -8.31 -11.01
N ARG A 557 -3.68 -7.19 -11.62
CA ARG A 557 -5.03 -6.98 -12.16
C ARG A 557 -4.97 -6.48 -13.59
N PHE A 558 -5.91 -6.91 -14.41
CA PHE A 558 -6.00 -6.58 -15.82
C PHE A 558 -7.44 -6.19 -16.20
N ALA A 559 -7.61 -5.25 -17.11
CA ALA A 559 -8.91 -4.92 -17.69
C ALA A 559 -9.46 -6.10 -18.49
N ALA A 560 -10.75 -6.06 -18.84
CA ALA A 560 -11.41 -7.11 -19.62
C ALA A 560 -10.67 -7.46 -20.93
N ASP A 561 -10.05 -6.46 -21.57
CA ASP A 561 -9.30 -6.59 -22.83
C ASP A 561 -7.81 -6.97 -22.66
N GLY A 562 -7.37 -7.18 -21.41
CA GLY A 562 -6.03 -7.60 -21.04
C GLY A 562 -5.06 -6.47 -20.70
N GLU A 563 -5.47 -5.21 -20.72
CA GLU A 563 -4.62 -4.10 -20.27
C GLU A 563 -4.24 -4.24 -18.79
N LEU A 564 -2.98 -4.07 -18.43
CA LEU A 564 -2.50 -4.14 -17.06
C LEU A 564 -2.99 -2.94 -16.23
N LEU A 565 -3.80 -3.21 -15.20
CA LEU A 565 -4.32 -2.21 -14.27
C LEU A 565 -3.41 -2.04 -13.05
N GLU A 566 -2.94 -3.13 -12.46
CA GLU A 566 -2.17 -3.10 -11.21
C GLU A 566 -1.14 -4.24 -11.17
N GLY A 567 0.06 -3.94 -10.68
CA GLY A 567 1.19 -4.87 -10.63
C GLY A 567 1.04 -5.97 -9.57
N PRO A 568 2.04 -6.84 -9.40
CA PRO A 568 3.44 -6.68 -9.85
C PRO A 568 3.75 -7.03 -11.31
N ALA A 569 2.81 -7.59 -12.09
CA ALA A 569 3.01 -7.73 -13.53
C ALA A 569 3.42 -6.40 -14.18
N VAL A 570 4.24 -6.49 -15.24
CA VAL A 570 4.78 -5.33 -15.97
C VAL A 570 4.32 -5.25 -17.42
N THR A 571 3.63 -6.29 -17.90
CA THR A 571 3.11 -6.40 -19.26
C THR A 571 1.62 -6.71 -19.24
N ASN A 572 0.94 -6.35 -20.33
CA ASN A 572 -0.45 -6.72 -20.59
C ASN A 572 -0.58 -8.23 -20.80
N LEU A 573 -1.82 -8.74 -20.71
CA LEU A 573 -2.13 -10.09 -21.16
C LEU A 573 -2.02 -10.18 -22.69
N SER A 574 -1.51 -11.31 -23.18
CA SER A 574 -1.58 -11.61 -24.61
C SER A 574 -3.04 -11.73 -25.03
N ARG A 575 -3.43 -11.05 -26.12
CA ARG A 575 -4.75 -11.17 -26.72
C ARG A 575 -4.84 -12.44 -27.57
N GLY A 576 -6.00 -13.08 -27.53
CA GLY A 576 -6.31 -14.33 -28.24
C GLY A 576 -6.65 -14.15 -29.70
#